data_AF-A0A067DPD4-F1
#
_entry.id   AF-A0A067DPD4-F1
#
_cell.length_a   1.000
_cell.length_b   1.000
_cell.length_c   1.000
_cell.angle_alpha   90.00
_cell.angle_beta   90.00
_cell.angle_gamma   90.00
#
_symmetry.space_group_name_H-M   'P 1'
#
loop_
_entity.id
_entity.type
_entity.pdbx_description
1 polymer ?
#
loop_
_entity_poly.entity_id
_entity_poly.type
_entity_poly.pdbx_seq_one_letter_code
_entity_poly.pdbx_strand_id
1 'polypeptide(L)'
;TILGYKRSKSNQYPNTSLIQIEGVNTKEKVVWYCCKHLAYIYKAKTKKSWTHYRCIWGKVARSHGNSGVVRAEFKSNLPPKSMGDKVRVFMYPSNI
;
A
#
# COMPACT_ATOMS: atom_id res chain seq x y z
N THR A 1 6.52 -3.17 -0.49
CA THR A 1 7.17 -2.18 0.39
C THR A 1 6.54 -0.81 0.21
N ILE A 2 6.31 -0.08 1.30
CA ILE A 2 5.83 1.31 1.25
C ILE A 2 7.02 2.23 0.94
N LEU A 3 6.95 2.97 -0.16
CA LEU A 3 7.99 3.93 -0.52
C LEU A 3 7.78 5.30 0.15
N GLY A 4 6.52 5.68 0.32
CA GLY A 4 6.14 6.98 0.85
C GLY A 4 4.80 7.44 0.30
N TYR A 5 4.53 8.72 0.43
CA TYR A 5 3.33 9.33 -0.16
C TYR A 5 3.59 9.79 -1.59
N LYS A 6 2.51 9.98 -2.36
CA LYS A 6 2.57 10.75 -3.60
C LYS A 6 3.17 12.12 -3.27
N ARG A 7 4.19 12.55 -4.01
CA ARG A 7 4.93 13.77 -3.70
C ARG A 7 5.37 14.51 -4.95
N SER A 8 5.56 15.81 -4.79
CA SER A 8 6.40 16.65 -5.63
C SER A 8 7.81 16.74 -5.01
N LYS A 9 8.68 17.58 -5.57
CA LYS A 9 9.99 17.89 -4.99
C LYS A 9 9.85 18.42 -3.55
N SER A 10 8.95 19.40 -3.36
CA SER A 10 8.77 20.10 -2.09
C SER A 10 7.57 19.59 -1.25
N ASN A 11 6.48 19.16 -1.89
CA ASN A 11 5.22 18.85 -1.20
C ASN A 11 4.91 17.34 -1.18
N GLN A 12 4.28 16.86 -0.12
CA GLN A 12 3.77 15.48 -0.01
C GLN A 12 2.24 15.48 0.12
N TYR A 13 1.60 14.44 -0.42
CA TYR A 13 0.15 14.27 -0.44
C TYR A 13 -0.21 12.94 0.25
N PRO A 14 -0.53 12.96 1.56
CA PRO A 14 -0.72 11.75 2.36
C PRO A 14 -1.93 10.88 1.99
N ASN A 15 -2.86 11.42 1.20
CA ASN A 15 -4.05 10.72 0.74
C ASN A 15 -3.74 9.53 -0.20
N THR A 16 -2.60 9.56 -0.88
CA THR A 16 -2.18 8.47 -1.77
C THR A 16 -0.80 7.99 -1.40
N SER A 17 -0.67 6.68 -1.18
CA SER A 17 0.61 6.03 -0.87
C SER A 17 1.22 5.39 -2.10
N LEU A 18 2.54 5.40 -2.20
CA LEU A 18 3.33 4.71 -3.22
C LEU A 18 3.84 3.39 -2.66
N ILE A 19 3.54 2.30 -3.35
CA ILE A 19 3.90 0.94 -2.93
C ILE A 19 4.68 0.27 -4.06
N GLN A 20 5.85 -0.27 -3.74
CA GLN A 20 6.56 -1.20 -4.60
C GLN A 20 6.06 -2.61 -4.32
N ILE A 21 5.61 -3.32 -5.35
CA ILE A 21 5.27 -4.75 -5.25
C ILE A 21 6.55 -5.53 -5.58
N GLU A 22 6.85 -6.54 -4.76
CA GLU A 22 8.02 -7.38 -4.96
C GLU A 22 7.85 -8.25 -6.22
N GLY A 23 8.89 -8.34 -7.04
CA GLY A 23 8.85 -9.08 -8.32
C GLY A 23 8.12 -8.38 -9.47
N VAL A 24 7.58 -7.17 -9.25
CA VAL A 24 6.88 -6.40 -10.28
C VAL A 24 7.75 -5.22 -10.72
N ASN A 25 8.33 -5.34 -11.90
CA ASN A 25 9.27 -4.33 -12.44
C ASN A 25 8.71 -3.54 -13.62
N THR A 26 7.59 -3.99 -14.22
CA THR A 26 6.99 -3.37 -15.40
C THR A 26 5.57 -2.88 -15.13
N LYS A 27 5.15 -1.84 -15.86
CA LYS A 27 3.80 -1.29 -15.79
C LYS A 27 2.72 -2.30 -16.18
N GLU A 28 2.99 -3.15 -17.17
CA GLU A 28 2.04 -4.18 -17.63
C GLU A 28 1.71 -5.18 -16.52
N LYS A 29 2.73 -5.64 -15.78
CA LYS A 29 2.54 -6.56 -14.65
C LYS A 29 1.75 -5.93 -13.50
N VAL A 30 1.84 -4.60 -13.32
CA VAL A 30 1.07 -3.87 -12.30
C VAL A 30 -0.44 -3.92 -12.56
N VAL A 31 -0.86 -3.95 -13.83
CA VAL A 31 -2.30 -3.90 -14.20
C VAL A 31 -3.08 -5.01 -13.52
N TRP A 32 -2.49 -6.21 -13.40
CA TRP A 32 -3.11 -7.34 -12.70
C TRP A 32 -3.39 -7.06 -11.21
N TYR A 33 -2.53 -6.26 -10.56
CA TYR A 33 -2.68 -5.87 -9.16
C TYR A 33 -3.66 -4.72 -8.95
N CYS A 34 -4.23 -4.15 -10.01
CA CYS A 34 -5.23 -3.10 -9.89
C CYS A 34 -6.46 -3.60 -9.10
N CYS A 35 -7.03 -2.74 -8.27
CA CYS A 35 -8.19 -3.04 -7.41
C CYS A 35 -7.97 -4.14 -6.35
N LYS A 36 -6.79 -4.77 -6.26
CA LYS A 36 -6.49 -5.74 -5.22
C LYS A 36 -6.46 -5.10 -3.83
N HIS A 37 -6.88 -5.85 -2.82
CA HIS A 37 -6.85 -5.39 -1.44
C HIS A 37 -5.43 -5.36 -0.87
N LEU A 38 -5.19 -4.38 -0.01
CA LEU A 38 -3.94 -4.15 0.71
C LEU A 38 -4.21 -4.11 2.21
N ALA A 39 -3.27 -4.64 3.00
CA ALA A 39 -3.27 -4.44 4.44
C ALA A 39 -1.88 -4.06 4.95
N TYR A 40 -1.84 -2.95 5.67
CA TYR A 40 -0.71 -2.62 6.54
C TYR A 40 -1.00 -3.13 7.95
N ILE A 41 -0.18 -4.06 8.43
CA ILE A 41 -0.36 -4.71 9.74
C ILE A 41 0.74 -4.19 10.67
N TYR A 42 0.35 -3.70 11.84
CA TYR A 42 1.27 -3.19 12.84
C TYR A 42 0.89 -3.67 14.25
N LYS A 43 1.87 -3.64 15.16
CA LYS A 43 1.69 -4.02 16.56
C LYS A 43 1.54 -2.78 17.43
N ALA A 44 0.59 -2.80 18.36
CA ALA A 44 0.36 -1.74 19.33
C ALA A 44 0.48 -2.27 20.77
N LYS A 45 0.84 -1.38 21.71
CA LYS A 45 0.96 -1.73 23.15
C LYS A 45 -0.39 -2.13 23.75
N THR A 46 -1.47 -1.42 23.40
CA THR A 46 -2.81 -1.68 23.93
C THR A 46 -3.54 -2.76 23.14
N LYS A 47 -4.14 -3.71 23.86
CA LYS A 47 -5.01 -4.76 23.28
C LYS A 47 -6.28 -4.12 22.73
N LYS A 48 -6.67 -4.49 21.51
CA LYS A 48 -7.99 -4.21 20.92
C LYS A 48 -8.50 -5.50 20.30
N SER A 49 -9.77 -5.82 20.54
CA SER A 49 -10.40 -7.04 20.01
C SER A 49 -9.52 -8.28 20.27
N TRP A 50 -9.10 -8.46 21.52
CA TRP A 50 -8.31 -9.61 22.00
C TRP A 50 -6.89 -9.74 21.44
N THR A 51 -6.44 -8.85 20.55
CA THR A 51 -5.10 -8.91 19.96
C THR A 51 -4.32 -7.60 20.09
N HIS A 52 -3.00 -7.68 19.95
CA HIS A 52 -2.12 -6.51 19.87
C HIS A 52 -1.90 -6.02 18.44
N TYR A 53 -2.41 -6.75 17.45
CA TYR A 53 -2.25 -6.44 16.04
C TYR A 53 -3.40 -5.57 15.55
N ARG A 54 -3.07 -4.62 14.70
CA ARG A 54 -4.02 -3.74 14.05
C ARG A 54 -3.72 -3.70 12.57
N CYS A 55 -4.75 -3.49 11.78
CA CYS A 55 -4.64 -3.40 10.33
C CYS A 55 -5.22 -2.07 9.83
N ILE A 56 -4.56 -1.50 8.83
CA ILE A 56 -5.11 -0.45 7.99
C ILE A 56 -5.35 -1.08 6.63
N TRP A 57 -6.62 -1.15 6.25
CA TRP A 57 -7.04 -1.68 4.96
C TRP A 57 -6.96 -0.62 3.87
N GLY A 58 -6.63 -1.07 2.67
CA GLY A 58 -6.63 -0.26 1.47
C GLY A 58 -6.84 -1.11 0.23
N LYS A 59 -6.67 -0.45 -0.92
CA LYS A 59 -6.72 -1.07 -2.24
C LYS A 59 -5.68 -0.43 -3.15
N VAL A 60 -5.24 -1.19 -4.15
CA VAL A 60 -4.45 -0.66 -5.25
C VAL A 60 -5.37 0.15 -6.15
N ALA A 61 -5.00 1.40 -6.43
CA ALA A 61 -5.78 2.29 -7.28
C ALA A 61 -5.31 2.25 -8.75
N ARG A 62 -4.02 2.48 -9.01
CA ARG A 62 -3.45 2.49 -10.37
C ARG A 62 -1.92 2.41 -10.37
N SER A 63 -1.32 2.13 -11.53
CA SER A 63 0.14 2.16 -11.72
C SER A 63 0.76 3.54 -11.50
N HIS A 64 2.03 3.57 -11.08
CA HIS A 64 2.84 4.77 -10.93
C HIS A 64 4.21 4.61 -11.61
N GLY A 65 4.47 5.45 -12.61
CA GLY A 65 5.72 5.37 -13.38
C GLY A 65 5.86 4.05 -14.15
N ASN A 66 7.10 3.72 -14.50
CA ASN A 66 7.42 2.55 -15.32
C ASN A 66 8.02 1.38 -14.51
N SER A 67 8.52 1.63 -13.30
CA SER A 67 9.27 0.68 -12.46
C SER A 67 8.41 -0.30 -11.64
N GLY A 68 7.14 -0.46 -11.98
CA GLY A 68 6.24 -1.37 -11.25
C GLY A 68 5.71 -0.84 -9.90
N VAL A 69 5.85 0.45 -9.62
CA VAL A 69 5.26 1.09 -8.43
C VAL A 69 3.75 1.25 -8.63
N VAL A 70 2.99 1.16 -7.55
CA VAL A 70 1.54 1.37 -7.55
C VAL A 70 1.13 2.51 -6.62
N ARG A 71 0.06 3.20 -6.97
CA ARG A 71 -0.68 4.09 -6.08
C ARG A 71 -1.69 3.26 -5.31
N ALA A 72 -1.72 3.46 -4.01
CA ALA A 72 -2.65 2.81 -3.10
C ALA A 72 -3.43 3.85 -2.30
N GLU A 73 -4.70 3.54 -2.07
CA GLU A 73 -5.60 4.29 -1.23
C GLU A 73 -5.98 3.43 -0.04
N PHE A 74 -5.80 3.98 1.16
CA PHE A 74 -6.14 3.32 2.41
C PHE A 74 -7.36 3.99 3.04
N LYS A 75 -8.14 3.24 3.80
CA LYS A 75 -9.32 3.77 4.50
C LYS A 75 -8.96 4.90 5.45
N SER A 76 -7.81 4.78 6.11
CA SER A 76 -7.14 5.86 6.81
C SER A 76 -5.74 6.02 6.26
N ASN A 77 -5.25 7.27 6.15
CA ASN A 77 -3.91 7.54 5.63
C ASN A 77 -2.87 6.77 6.45
N LEU A 78 -1.91 6.18 5.76
CA LEU A 78 -0.81 5.48 6.43
C LEU A 78 -0.02 6.44 7.30
N PRO A 79 0.49 6.03 8.47
CA PRO A 79 1.38 6.86 9.27
C PRO A 79 2.74 7.00 8.57
N PRO A 80 3.44 8.14 8.68
CA PRO A 80 4.73 8.35 8.00
C PRO A 80 5.82 7.39 8.49
N LYS A 81 5.68 6.87 9.71
CA LYS A 81 6.56 5.82 10.26
C LYS A 81 6.55 4.52 9.43
N SER A 82 5.50 4.28 8.66
CA SER A 82 5.37 3.07 7.83
C SER A 82 6.22 3.10 6.55
N MET A 83 6.92 4.20 6.25
CA MET A 83 7.82 4.26 5.11
C MET A 83 8.99 3.26 5.29
N GLY A 84 9.21 2.41 4.29
CA GLY A 84 10.15 1.29 4.36
C GLY A 84 9.54 -0.01 4.88
N ASP A 85 8.36 0.03 5.51
CA ASP A 85 7.71 -1.18 6.01
C ASP A 85 7.05 -2.01 4.90
N LYS A 86 6.77 -3.27 5.25
CA LYS A 86 6.07 -4.22 4.38
C LYS A 86 4.56 -4.00 4.45
N VAL A 87 3.91 -4.07 3.30
CA VAL A 87 2.45 -4.13 3.14
C VAL A 87 2.10 -5.43 2.45
N ARG A 88 1.02 -6.06 2.89
CA ARG A 88 0.52 -7.28 2.26
C ARG A 88 -0.43 -6.90 1.13
N VAL A 89 -0.15 -7.41 -0.07
CA VAL A 89 -1.04 -7.33 -1.24
C VAL A 89 -1.73 -8.67 -1.37
N PHE A 90 -3.06 -8.66 -1.41
CA PHE A 90 -3.84 -9.88 -1.55
C PHE A 90 -4.22 -10.15 -3.01
N MET A 91 -4.54 -11.39 -3.33
CA MET A 91 -4.95 -11.79 -4.69
C MET A 91 -6.42 -11.47 -5.00
N TYR A 92 -7.20 -11.06 -4.00
CA TYR A 92 -8.62 -10.74 -4.15
C TYR A 92 -8.88 -9.21 -4.20
N PRO A 93 -9.98 -8.76 -4.83
CA PRO A 93 -10.93 -9.56 -5.62
C PRO A 93 -10.26 -10.15 -6.87
N SER A 94 -10.50 -11.43 -7.15
CA SER A 94 -9.93 -12.11 -8.32
C SER A 94 -10.78 -11.78 -9.55
N ASN A 95 -10.09 -11.56 -10.67
CA ASN A 95 -10.70 -11.45 -12.01
C ASN A 95 -9.92 -12.32 -13.01
N ILE A 96 -9.28 -13.36 -12.47
CA ILE A 96 -8.74 -14.49 -13.23
C ILE A 96 -9.90 -15.46 -13.43
#